data_AF-A0A930WI41-F1
#
_entry.id   AF-A0A930WI41-F1
#
_cell.length_a   1.000
_cell.length_b   1.000
_cell.length_c   1.000
_cell.angle_alpha   90.00
_cell.angle_beta   90.00
_cell.angle_gamma   90.00
#
_symmetry.space_group_name_H-M   'P 1'
#
loop_
_entity.id
_entity.type
_entity.pdbx_description
1 polymer ?
#
loop_
_entity_poly.entity_id
_entity_poly.type
_entity_poly.pdbx_seq_one_letter_code
_entity_poly.pdbx_strand_id
1 'polypeptide(L)'
;SVDGKAETALNGTWLKGPGKAFFDAIESDLGKLNVVAEDLGIITPDVERLRDDCGFPGMRIVQFLIAGNSSGRIGFTAPENSIVYTGTHDNNTTVGWYSRDIDEVLRESLANLVGTTSDRPRTICQRLIKAAYASRARMAIIPMQDILGLDERARMNTPGTVGLNWRWCLKKDYLLEIDPQKLKAL
;
A
#
# COMPACT_ATOMS: atom_id res chain seq x y z
N SER A 1 -2.73 -24.93 -0.68
CA SER A 1 -3.03 -25.93 -1.72
C SER A 1 -4.51 -26.22 -1.70
N VAL A 2 -5.16 -26.12 -2.86
CA VAL A 2 -6.59 -26.33 -3.07
C VAL A 2 -6.73 -27.22 -4.31
N ASP A 3 -7.70 -28.13 -4.32
CA ASP A 3 -8.00 -28.92 -5.53
C ASP A 3 -8.40 -27.98 -6.68
N GLY A 4 -7.83 -28.18 -7.88
CA GLY A 4 -8.13 -27.36 -9.06
C GLY A 4 -9.58 -27.45 -9.54
N LYS A 5 -10.37 -28.42 -9.05
CA LYS A 5 -11.81 -28.55 -9.30
C LYS A 5 -12.68 -27.95 -8.20
N ALA A 6 -12.10 -27.49 -7.09
CA ALA A 6 -12.89 -26.92 -5.99
C ALA A 6 -13.50 -25.57 -6.40
N GLU A 7 -14.75 -25.34 -6.02
CA GLU A 7 -15.45 -24.07 -6.29
C GLU A 7 -15.01 -22.95 -5.33
N THR A 8 -14.46 -23.30 -4.16
CA THR A 8 -14.01 -22.33 -3.15
C THR A 8 -12.68 -22.76 -2.51
N ALA A 9 -11.99 -21.81 -1.88
CA ALA A 9 -10.73 -22.06 -1.18
C ALA A 9 -10.88 -22.57 0.26
N LEU A 10 -12.11 -22.80 0.74
CA LEU A 10 -12.39 -23.15 2.16
C LEU A 10 -11.70 -24.46 2.60
N ASN A 11 -11.70 -25.48 1.73
CA ASN A 11 -11.16 -26.81 2.03
C ASN A 11 -9.72 -26.96 1.52
N GLY A 12 -8.88 -25.98 1.83
CA GLY A 12 -7.46 -25.98 1.48
C GLY A 12 -6.56 -26.54 2.59
N THR A 13 -5.27 -26.69 2.27
CA THR A 13 -4.21 -27.02 3.24
C THR A 13 -2.96 -26.19 2.96
N TRP A 14 -2.30 -25.72 4.02
CA TRP A 14 -0.98 -25.08 3.94
C TRP A 14 0.09 -26.11 3.59
N LEU A 15 0.89 -25.83 2.56
CA LEU A 15 2.08 -26.61 2.22
C LEU A 15 3.31 -25.75 2.46
N LYS A 16 4.36 -26.34 3.02
CA LYS A 16 5.62 -25.63 3.30
C LYS A 16 6.34 -25.34 1.98
N GLY A 17 6.63 -24.06 1.73
CA GLY A 17 7.45 -23.63 0.59
C GLY A 17 8.93 -23.96 0.77
N PRO A 18 9.76 -23.73 -0.27
CA PRO A 18 11.19 -24.07 -0.25
C PRO A 18 12.03 -23.16 0.68
N GLY A 19 11.51 -21.99 1.08
CA GLY A 19 12.14 -21.11 2.06
C GLY A 19 13.47 -20.53 1.58
N LYS A 20 14.41 -20.35 2.52
CA LYS A 20 15.70 -19.68 2.28
C LYS A 20 16.54 -20.35 1.20
N ALA A 21 16.50 -21.68 1.12
CA ALA A 21 17.25 -22.46 0.14
C ALA A 21 16.93 -22.06 -1.32
N PHE A 22 15.70 -21.63 -1.59
CA PHE A 22 15.33 -21.12 -2.91
C PHE A 22 16.02 -19.79 -3.24
N PHE A 23 16.05 -18.87 -2.26
CA PHE A 23 16.71 -17.58 -2.45
C PHE A 23 18.23 -17.69 -2.45
N ASP A 24 18.80 -18.65 -1.70
CA ASP A 24 20.23 -18.98 -1.77
C ASP A 24 20.63 -19.46 -3.17
N ALA A 25 19.82 -20.34 -3.78
CA ALA A 25 20.06 -20.83 -5.12
C ALA A 25 19.98 -19.70 -6.16
N ILE A 26 18.98 -18.80 -6.04
CA ILE A 26 18.86 -17.61 -6.89
C ILE A 26 20.09 -16.72 -6.76
N GLU A 27 20.54 -16.43 -5.54
CA GLU A 27 21.69 -15.57 -5.31
C GLU A 27 23.00 -16.21 -5.82
N SER A 28 23.14 -17.53 -5.71
CA SER A 28 24.27 -18.27 -6.27
C SER A 28 24.33 -18.17 -7.79
N ASP A 29 23.20 -18.31 -8.47
CA ASP A 29 23.16 -18.41 -9.94
C ASP A 29 23.09 -17.04 -10.63
N LEU A 30 22.38 -16.07 -10.03
CA LEU A 30 22.09 -14.77 -10.64
C LEU A 30 22.76 -13.60 -9.90
N GLY A 31 23.41 -13.86 -8.76
CA GLY A 31 23.90 -12.82 -7.87
C GLY A 31 22.80 -12.18 -7.02
N LYS A 32 23.18 -11.16 -6.24
CA LYS A 32 22.26 -10.47 -5.34
C LYS A 32 21.18 -9.70 -6.11
N LEU A 33 19.92 -10.10 -5.93
CA LEU A 33 18.76 -9.46 -6.55
C LEU A 33 18.11 -8.43 -5.62
N ASN A 34 17.54 -7.38 -6.23
CA ASN A 34 16.75 -6.37 -5.52
C ASN A 34 15.29 -6.82 -5.42
N VAL A 35 15.01 -7.75 -4.52
CA VAL A 35 13.66 -8.25 -4.24
C VAL A 35 12.97 -7.37 -3.22
N VAL A 36 11.68 -7.10 -3.42
CA VAL A 36 10.77 -6.50 -2.43
C VAL A 36 9.74 -7.55 -2.07
N ALA A 37 9.57 -7.81 -0.78
CA ALA A 37 8.57 -8.75 -0.30
C ALA A 37 7.21 -8.04 -0.20
N GLU A 38 6.23 -8.50 -0.98
CA GLU A 38 4.83 -8.22 -0.70
C GLU A 38 4.42 -9.10 0.48
N ASP A 39 4.40 -8.50 1.67
CA ASP A 39 4.16 -9.16 2.97
C ASP A 39 2.91 -8.60 3.66
N LEU A 40 1.86 -8.29 2.89
CA LEU A 40 0.61 -7.74 3.41
C LEU A 40 -0.36 -8.84 3.87
N GLY A 41 -1.36 -8.45 4.66
CA GLY A 41 -2.35 -9.37 5.21
C GLY A 41 -1.88 -10.10 6.47
N ILE A 42 -2.50 -11.25 6.75
CA ILE A 42 -2.14 -12.07 7.91
C ILE A 42 -0.91 -12.92 7.52
N ILE A 43 0.26 -12.49 7.97
CA ILE A 43 1.52 -13.22 7.80
C ILE A 43 1.92 -13.95 9.08
N THR A 44 2.72 -15.00 8.95
CA THR A 44 3.22 -15.79 10.08
C THR A 44 4.65 -15.35 10.46
N PRO A 45 5.10 -15.59 11.70
CA PRO A 45 6.48 -15.31 12.10
C PRO A 45 7.53 -16.00 11.22
N ASP A 46 7.18 -17.13 10.59
CA ASP A 46 8.05 -17.85 9.66
C ASP A 46 8.29 -17.06 8.36
N VAL A 47 7.28 -16.32 7.89
CA VAL A 47 7.38 -15.44 6.71
C VAL A 47 8.24 -14.22 7.04
N GLU A 48 8.04 -13.62 8.21
CA GLU A 48 8.85 -12.48 8.67
C GLU A 48 10.33 -12.87 8.79
N ARG A 49 10.63 -14.02 9.41
CA ARG A 49 12.02 -14.52 9.49
C ARG A 49 12.62 -14.78 8.11
N LEU A 50 11.88 -15.39 7.18
CA LEU A 50 12.37 -15.62 5.83
C LEU A 50 12.70 -14.31 5.10
N ARG A 51 11.82 -13.31 5.21
CA ARG A 51 12.06 -11.96 4.64
C ARG A 51 13.33 -11.35 5.22
N ASP A 52 13.48 -11.40 6.55
CA ASP A 52 14.58 -10.78 7.27
C ASP A 52 15.92 -11.50 7.04
N ASP A 53 15.92 -12.83 7.01
CA ASP A 53 17.08 -13.67 6.68
C ASP A 53 17.57 -13.42 5.24
N CYS A 54 16.67 -13.09 4.32
CA CYS A 54 17.01 -12.66 2.96
C CYS A 54 17.38 -11.16 2.88
N GLY A 55 17.16 -10.38 3.94
CA GLY A 55 17.37 -8.94 3.96
C GLY A 55 16.43 -8.14 3.05
N PHE A 56 15.31 -8.73 2.63
CA PHE A 56 14.37 -8.07 1.70
C PHE A 56 13.52 -7.01 2.42
N PRO A 57 13.34 -5.81 1.84
CA PRO A 57 12.37 -4.87 2.38
C PRO A 57 10.95 -5.41 2.23
N GLY A 58 10.15 -5.27 3.29
CA GLY A 58 8.70 -5.51 3.25
C GLY A 58 7.94 -4.28 2.75
N MET A 59 6.62 -4.43 2.54
CA MET A 59 5.72 -3.36 2.14
C MET A 59 4.96 -2.80 3.35
N ARG A 60 4.68 -1.49 3.31
CA ARG A 60 3.87 -0.79 4.32
C ARG A 60 2.85 0.09 3.63
N ILE A 61 1.55 -0.14 3.87
CA ILE A 61 0.47 0.61 3.22
C ILE A 61 -0.15 1.57 4.23
N VAL A 62 -0.04 2.88 3.98
CA VAL A 62 -0.56 3.93 4.88
C VAL A 62 -2.05 3.74 5.14
N GLN A 63 -2.86 3.43 4.11
CA GLN A 63 -4.29 3.16 4.25
C GLN A 63 -4.62 1.99 5.21
N PHE A 64 -3.73 1.03 5.40
CA PHE A 64 -3.93 -0.10 6.33
C PHE A 64 -3.37 0.18 7.73
N LEU A 65 -2.29 0.96 7.81
CA LEU A 65 -1.62 1.24 9.08
C LEU A 65 -2.33 2.33 9.89
N ILE A 66 -3.09 3.19 9.22
CA ILE A 66 -3.94 4.17 9.86
C ILE A 66 -5.23 3.47 10.32
N ALA A 67 -5.16 2.90 11.51
CA ALA A 67 -6.31 2.37 12.23
C ALA A 67 -6.44 3.09 13.57
N GLY A 68 -7.67 3.42 13.97
CA GLY A 68 -7.93 3.90 15.32
C GLY A 68 -7.58 2.80 16.31
N ASN A 69 -6.63 3.05 17.21
CA ASN A 69 -6.43 2.15 18.35
C ASN A 69 -7.57 2.33 19.38
N SER A 70 -7.61 1.49 20.41
CA SER A 70 -8.61 1.57 21.49
C SER A 70 -8.62 2.90 22.25
N SER A 71 -7.60 3.75 22.06
CA SER A 71 -7.47 5.10 22.61
C SER A 71 -7.77 6.21 21.59
N GLY A 72 -8.26 5.87 20.39
CA GLY A 72 -8.54 6.81 19.31
C GLY A 72 -7.29 7.46 18.68
N ARG A 73 -6.09 7.01 19.04
CA ARG A 73 -4.85 7.51 18.41
C ARG A 73 -4.63 6.80 17.10
N ILE A 74 -4.26 7.57 16.10
CA ILE A 74 -3.96 7.11 14.75
C ILE A 74 -2.56 7.56 14.36
N GLY A 75 -1.89 6.73 13.58
CA GLY A 75 -0.54 6.98 13.08
C GLY A 75 -0.05 5.72 12.39
N PHE A 76 1.07 5.83 11.67
CA PHE A 76 1.73 4.67 11.11
C PHE A 76 3.23 4.74 11.37
N THR A 77 3.85 3.57 11.44
CA THR A 77 5.29 3.41 11.50
C THR A 77 5.72 2.51 10.37
N ALA A 78 6.82 2.87 9.72
CA ALA A 78 7.43 2.07 8.67
C ALA A 78 8.90 1.84 9.06
N PRO A 79 9.35 0.60 9.26
CA PRO A 79 10.77 0.29 9.52
C PRO A 79 11.66 0.74 8.37
N GLU A 80 12.95 0.91 8.63
CA GLU A 80 13.90 1.39 7.63
C GLU A 80 14.02 0.46 6.41
N ASN A 81 14.11 -0.85 6.66
CA ASN A 81 14.07 -1.85 5.59
C ASN A 81 12.63 -2.16 5.15
N SER A 82 11.92 -1.14 4.67
CA SER A 82 10.60 -1.29 4.07
C SER A 82 10.37 -0.29 2.93
N ILE A 83 9.38 -0.57 2.10
CA ILE A 83 8.85 0.37 1.11
C ILE A 83 7.45 0.79 1.54
N VAL A 84 7.27 2.10 1.73
CA VAL A 84 5.97 2.66 2.10
C VAL A 84 5.19 3.07 0.86
N TYR A 85 3.88 2.83 0.88
CA TYR A 85 2.93 3.23 -0.14
C TYR A 85 1.76 3.93 0.53
N THR A 86 1.16 4.94 -0.12
CA THR A 86 -0.15 5.44 0.33
C THR A 86 -1.21 4.35 0.20
N GLY A 87 -1.32 3.79 -1.00
CA GLY A 87 -2.10 2.61 -1.37
C GLY A 87 -1.40 1.87 -2.52
N THR A 88 -1.83 0.64 -2.82
CA THR A 88 -1.43 -0.10 -4.03
C THR A 88 -2.48 0.05 -5.14
N HIS A 89 -2.32 -0.68 -6.23
CA HIS A 89 -3.33 -0.76 -7.29
C HIS A 89 -4.62 -1.49 -6.85
N ASP A 90 -4.55 -2.31 -5.80
CA ASP A 90 -5.71 -3.03 -5.24
C ASP A 90 -6.51 -2.20 -4.25
N ASN A 91 -5.92 -1.11 -3.78
CA ASN A 91 -6.56 -0.13 -2.93
C ASN A 91 -7.42 0.84 -3.75
N ASN A 92 -8.38 1.46 -3.08
CA ASN A 92 -8.99 2.69 -3.58
C ASN A 92 -7.93 3.81 -3.60
N THR A 93 -8.15 4.88 -4.37
CA THR A 93 -7.30 6.08 -4.26
C THR A 93 -7.37 6.62 -2.83
N THR A 94 -6.38 7.32 -2.32
CA THR A 94 -6.44 7.84 -0.94
C THR A 94 -7.59 8.82 -0.74
N VAL A 95 -7.97 9.60 -1.77
CA VAL A 95 -9.18 10.43 -1.74
C VAL A 95 -10.44 9.57 -1.67
N GLY A 96 -10.56 8.56 -2.53
CA GLY A 96 -11.71 7.65 -2.54
C GLY A 96 -11.83 6.85 -1.24
N TRP A 97 -10.72 6.28 -0.76
CA TRP A 97 -10.62 5.56 0.50
C TRP A 97 -11.08 6.44 1.67
N TYR A 98 -10.52 7.64 1.79
CA TYR A 98 -10.88 8.56 2.87
C TYR A 98 -12.37 8.92 2.82
N SER A 99 -12.91 9.17 1.63
CA SER A 99 -14.30 9.61 1.45
C SER A 99 -15.34 8.50 1.51
N ARG A 100 -14.99 7.25 1.20
CA ARG A 100 -15.96 6.16 0.96
C ARG A 100 -15.73 4.91 1.79
N ASP A 101 -14.49 4.62 2.16
CA ASP A 101 -14.13 3.30 2.71
C ASP A 101 -13.95 3.33 4.23
N ILE A 102 -13.73 4.52 4.82
CA ILE A 102 -13.58 4.71 6.27
C ILE A 102 -14.77 5.44 6.90
N ASP A 103 -15.02 5.17 8.18
CA ASP A 103 -16.09 5.82 8.93
C ASP A 103 -15.79 7.29 9.29
N GLU A 104 -16.81 7.99 9.77
CA GLU A 104 -16.71 9.41 10.16
C GLU A 104 -15.69 9.63 11.28
N VAL A 105 -15.61 8.71 12.24
CA VAL A 105 -14.72 8.83 13.40
C VAL A 105 -13.26 8.79 12.96
N LEU A 106 -12.92 7.87 12.07
CA LEU A 106 -11.58 7.75 11.52
C LEU A 106 -11.25 8.93 10.60
N ARG A 107 -12.22 9.41 9.80
CA ARG A 107 -12.06 10.63 8.98
C ARG A 107 -11.71 11.86 9.82
N GLU A 108 -12.48 12.13 10.86
CA GLU A 108 -12.26 13.27 11.76
C GLU A 108 -10.93 13.14 12.51
N SER A 109 -10.62 11.94 13.02
CA SER A 109 -9.34 11.69 13.70
C SER A 109 -8.17 11.99 12.76
N LEU A 110 -8.26 11.53 11.50
CA LEU A 110 -7.24 11.76 10.46
C LEU A 110 -7.08 13.22 10.12
N ALA A 111 -8.18 13.93 9.93
CA ALA A 111 -8.16 15.36 9.65
C ALA A 111 -7.44 16.12 10.77
N ASN A 112 -7.77 15.81 12.02
CA ASN A 112 -7.12 16.38 13.20
C ASN A 112 -5.62 16.03 13.26
N LEU A 113 -5.24 14.77 13.02
CA LEU A 113 -3.84 14.34 13.02
C LEU A 113 -3.00 15.11 11.99
N VAL A 114 -3.54 15.35 10.80
CA VAL A 114 -2.83 16.04 9.72
C VAL A 114 -3.02 17.56 9.74
N GLY A 115 -3.71 18.09 10.76
CA GLY A 115 -3.92 19.52 10.98
C GLY A 115 -4.84 20.17 9.93
N THR A 116 -5.95 19.53 9.59
CA THR A 116 -6.96 20.06 8.65
C THR A 116 -8.39 19.66 9.04
N THR A 117 -9.37 20.00 8.20
CA THR A 117 -10.78 19.66 8.38
C THR A 117 -11.17 18.44 7.53
N SER A 118 -12.16 17.67 8.00
CA SER A 118 -12.58 16.40 7.39
C SER A 118 -13.22 16.54 6.00
N ASP A 119 -13.67 17.74 5.64
CA ASP A 119 -14.25 18.08 4.34
C ASP A 119 -13.19 18.31 3.23
N ARG A 120 -11.90 18.07 3.51
CA ARG A 120 -10.78 18.34 2.59
C ARG A 120 -10.00 17.08 2.18
N PRO A 121 -10.62 16.11 1.49
CA PRO A 121 -10.01 14.82 1.20
C PRO A 121 -8.73 14.92 0.33
N ARG A 122 -8.68 15.87 -0.61
CA ARG A 122 -7.46 16.13 -1.41
C ARG A 122 -6.29 16.64 -0.55
N THR A 123 -6.57 17.53 0.40
CA THR A 123 -5.56 18.03 1.34
C THR A 123 -5.05 16.89 2.22
N ILE A 124 -5.95 16.03 2.70
CA ILE A 124 -5.59 14.86 3.51
C ILE A 124 -4.71 13.91 2.71
N CYS A 125 -5.07 13.60 1.46
CA CYS A 125 -4.23 12.80 0.56
C CYS A 125 -2.82 13.40 0.44
N GLN A 126 -2.69 14.70 0.17
CA GLN A 126 -1.38 15.38 0.11
C GLN A 126 -0.60 15.30 1.42
N ARG A 127 -1.26 15.39 2.57
CA ARG A 127 -0.61 15.26 3.89
C ARG A 127 -0.14 13.83 4.16
N LEU A 128 -0.91 12.83 3.73
CA LEU A 128 -0.51 11.42 3.83
C LEU A 128 0.65 11.09 2.90
N ILE A 129 0.72 11.67 1.70
CA ILE A 129 1.89 11.57 0.82
C ILE A 129 3.13 12.12 1.53
N LYS A 130 3.04 13.32 2.14
CA LYS A 130 4.15 13.91 2.91
C LYS A 130 4.55 13.03 4.09
N ALA A 131 3.57 12.43 4.78
CA ALA A 131 3.86 11.51 5.88
C ALA A 131 4.59 10.25 5.38
N ALA A 132 4.24 9.72 4.21
CA ALA A 132 4.95 8.60 3.59
C ALA A 132 6.42 8.96 3.29
N TYR A 133 6.66 10.12 2.68
CA TYR A 133 8.03 10.62 2.44
C TYR A 133 8.82 10.91 3.72
N ALA A 134 8.15 11.39 4.77
CA ALA A 134 8.77 11.66 6.07
C ALA A 134 8.97 10.40 6.94
N SER A 135 8.48 9.25 6.50
CA SER A 135 8.64 8.00 7.24
C SER A 135 10.11 7.53 7.24
N ARG A 136 10.42 6.55 8.09
CA ARG A 136 11.77 5.94 8.10
C ARG A 136 12.00 4.95 6.96
N ALA A 137 10.97 4.60 6.17
CA ALA A 137 11.11 3.66 5.07
C ALA A 137 12.18 4.14 4.08
N ARG A 138 13.03 3.23 3.61
CA ARG A 138 14.08 3.54 2.64
C ARG A 138 13.55 4.00 1.26
N MET A 139 12.27 3.78 0.98
CA MET A 139 11.61 4.19 -0.25
C MET A 139 10.13 4.47 0.00
N ALA A 140 9.61 5.53 -0.62
CA ALA A 140 8.19 5.81 -0.70
C ALA A 140 7.72 5.71 -2.16
N ILE A 141 6.63 4.99 -2.41
CA ILE A 141 6.01 4.83 -3.72
C ILE A 141 4.58 5.34 -3.65
N ILE A 142 4.27 6.33 -4.49
CA ILE A 142 2.96 7.00 -4.51
C ILE A 142 2.27 6.69 -5.84
N PRO A 143 1.04 6.12 -5.84
CA PRO A 143 0.25 5.97 -7.05
C PRO A 143 0.01 7.32 -7.72
N MET A 144 0.04 7.33 -9.06
CA MET A 144 -0.20 8.56 -9.83
C MET A 144 -1.58 9.16 -9.55
N GLN A 145 -2.57 8.33 -9.23
CA GLN A 145 -3.91 8.78 -8.82
C GLN A 145 -3.89 9.63 -7.55
N ASP A 146 -3.02 9.30 -6.60
CA ASP A 146 -2.86 10.06 -5.35
C ASP A 146 -2.08 11.36 -5.59
N ILE A 147 -1.05 11.31 -6.45
CA ILE A 147 -0.34 12.52 -6.91
C ILE A 147 -1.32 13.54 -7.52
N LEU A 148 -2.27 13.05 -8.31
CA LEU A 148 -3.32 13.85 -8.96
C LEU A 148 -4.51 14.18 -8.04
N GLY A 149 -4.58 13.59 -6.84
CA GLY A 149 -5.71 13.75 -5.92
C GLY A 149 -7.05 13.31 -6.51
N LEU A 150 -7.06 12.22 -7.28
CA LEU A 150 -8.26 11.67 -7.93
C LEU A 150 -9.10 10.84 -6.96
N ASP A 151 -10.41 10.85 -7.16
CA ASP A 151 -11.39 10.10 -6.36
C ASP A 151 -11.48 8.61 -6.77
N GLU A 152 -12.45 7.89 -6.20
CA GLU A 152 -12.64 6.45 -6.39
C GLU A 152 -12.85 6.02 -7.84
N ARG A 153 -13.24 6.93 -8.74
CA ARG A 153 -13.43 6.63 -10.17
C ARG A 153 -12.12 6.31 -10.87
N ALA A 154 -10.99 6.66 -10.24
CA ALA A 154 -9.65 6.37 -10.72
C ALA A 154 -9.03 5.10 -10.09
N ARG A 155 -9.79 4.35 -9.27
CA ARG A 155 -9.34 3.08 -8.70
C ARG A 155 -8.90 2.11 -9.80
N MET A 156 -7.72 1.50 -9.63
CA MET A 156 -7.15 0.61 -10.64
C MET A 156 -7.79 -0.79 -10.61
N ASN A 157 -7.88 -1.40 -9.43
CA ASN A 157 -8.46 -2.73 -9.25
C ASN A 157 -9.31 -2.78 -7.97
N THR A 158 -10.42 -3.52 -8.05
CA THR A 158 -11.19 -3.96 -6.87
C THR A 158 -11.06 -5.49 -6.77
N PRO A 159 -10.23 -6.01 -5.85
CA PRO A 159 -10.06 -7.45 -5.67
C PRO A 159 -11.39 -8.20 -5.50
N GLY A 160 -11.48 -9.39 -6.08
CA GLY A 160 -12.70 -10.22 -6.04
C GLY A 160 -13.78 -9.82 -7.06
N THR A 161 -13.53 -8.84 -7.93
CA THR A 161 -14.48 -8.43 -8.99
C THR A 161 -13.93 -8.73 -10.39
N VAL A 162 -14.81 -8.78 -11.39
CA VAL A 162 -14.46 -9.00 -12.80
C VAL A 162 -15.00 -7.87 -13.69
N GLY A 163 -14.31 -7.59 -14.80
CA GLY A 163 -14.82 -6.76 -15.91
C GLY A 163 -14.38 -5.29 -15.91
N LEU A 164 -14.40 -4.59 -14.76
CA LEU A 164 -14.16 -3.14 -14.70
C LEU A 164 -12.75 -2.72 -14.23
N ASN A 165 -11.90 -3.67 -13.88
CA ASN A 165 -10.54 -3.42 -13.37
C ASN A 165 -9.55 -3.11 -14.49
N TRP A 166 -8.42 -2.50 -14.15
CA TRP A 166 -7.25 -2.25 -15.02
C TRP A 166 -7.50 -1.30 -16.19
N ARG A 167 -8.52 -0.43 -16.06
CA ARG A 167 -8.95 0.50 -17.11
C ARG A 167 -8.47 1.93 -16.92
N TRP A 168 -7.97 2.28 -15.73
CA TRP A 168 -7.48 3.63 -15.49
C TRP A 168 -6.25 3.91 -16.33
N CYS A 169 -6.24 5.07 -17.00
CA CYS A 169 -5.13 5.54 -17.80
C CYS A 169 -4.91 7.03 -17.55
N LEU A 170 -3.64 7.45 -17.57
CA LEU A 170 -3.29 8.85 -17.46
C LEU A 170 -3.72 9.59 -18.73
N LYS A 171 -4.71 10.48 -18.59
CA LYS A 171 -5.14 11.40 -19.66
C LYS A 171 -4.16 12.56 -19.81
N LYS A 172 -4.07 13.12 -21.02
CA LYS A 172 -3.19 14.26 -21.32
C LYS A 172 -3.45 15.47 -20.43
N ASP A 173 -4.70 15.76 -20.11
CA ASP A 173 -5.08 16.92 -19.30
C ASP A 173 -4.49 16.87 -17.90
N TYR A 174 -4.32 15.68 -17.31
CA TYR A 174 -3.68 15.52 -16.00
C TYR A 174 -2.21 15.93 -16.01
N LEU A 175 -1.49 15.71 -17.11
CA LEU A 175 -0.08 16.10 -17.21
C LEU A 175 0.09 17.62 -17.18
N LEU A 176 -0.91 18.37 -17.65
CA LEU A 176 -0.91 19.83 -17.60
C LEU A 176 -1.16 20.37 -16.19
N GLU A 177 -1.78 19.58 -15.32
CA GLU A 177 -2.07 19.95 -13.92
C GLU A 177 -0.91 19.63 -12.97
N ILE A 178 0.01 18.73 -13.37
CA ILE A 178 1.16 18.36 -12.54
C ILE A 178 2.26 19.41 -12.67
N ASP A 179 2.68 19.96 -11.53
CA ASP A 179 3.85 20.82 -11.41
C ASP A 179 5.07 19.99 -10.94
N PRO A 180 6.06 19.73 -11.80
CA PRO A 180 7.24 18.95 -11.44
C PRO A 180 8.06 19.57 -10.30
N GLN A 181 8.04 20.90 -10.14
CA GLN A 181 8.77 21.56 -9.06
C GLN A 181 8.11 21.31 -7.71
N LYS A 182 6.77 21.30 -7.67
CA LYS A 182 6.03 20.92 -6.46
C LYS A 182 6.26 19.47 -6.08
N LEU A 183 6.31 18.56 -7.06
CA LEU A 183 6.64 17.16 -6.79
C LEU A 183 8.04 16.98 -6.23
N LYS A 184 9.03 17.70 -6.76
CA LYS A 184 10.41 17.67 -6.25
C LYS A 184 10.54 18.25 -4.83
N ALA A 185 9.62 19.12 -4.42
CA ALA A 185 9.64 19.80 -3.13
C ALA A 185 8.81 19.08 -2.04
N LEU A 186 8.15 17.97 -2.36
CA LEU A 186 7.47 17.11 -1.38
C LEU A 186 8.46 16.47 -0.41
#